data_AF-A0A2A6FHG7-F1
#
_entry.id   AF-A0A2A6FHG7-F1
#
_cell.length_a   1.000
_cell.length_b   1.000
_cell.length_c   1.000
_cell.angle_alpha   90.00
_cell.angle_beta   90.00
_cell.angle_gamma   90.00
#
_symmetry.space_group_name_H-M   'P 1'
#
loop_
_entity.id
_entity.type
_entity.pdbx_description
1 polymer ?
#
loop_
_entity_poly.entity_id
_entity_poly.type
_entity_poly.pdbx_seq_one_letter_code
_entity_poly.pdbx_strand_id
1 'polypeptide(L)'
;MMARTMRRIGRRFPDYGWSWPTGKLDQLLKAALLPDEEAACQCAMRWLDENDIDLVSFREHRLLAAISDRFGRKLAVHAAYPRLVGLQKMLWTKSRMAMREAEPALKAMVEAGSEVMLIKGASRIAVDASAQRGRVAHDIDILVRPQDMVTAFDVLRDRDWQIATGVSPQYLRARLLSVRSMNFFKGSFGDIDLHQFGYDGSQSSSEDDLAIWRRAIAAEFSGVSVSVPSPADRIALAIAHGGLDAHTHSDWLVDCAVAIDGGDVDWDVFLDIAARRGLAVAAAVALSYLAVEIGIAVPEAPLARIVAMADRAGLSRWSSVLQAKPRTDFGGLVWLSRGFAKQLRLKRKKGRLRQSAPDIVWRGRSAMPKTKTAPAPFVLSQTIPYPQTTPYLEMTGELMLEVTVRIAVPPVRRRIEMEINAAGRHVARLRSVAFSRSGGERVLHFRGKVTLDGASQALVLEARPSRQFRQWDDEATVATYGALPFQLLSAHFSPLD
;
A
#
# COMPACT_ATOMS: atom_id res chain seq x y z
N MET A 1 -34.07 -20.15 17.54
CA MET A 1 -33.75 -20.09 16.10
C MET A 1 -32.81 -21.24 15.81
N MET A 2 -33.24 -22.27 15.08
CA MET A 2 -32.42 -23.48 14.90
C MET A 2 -31.14 -23.14 14.11
N ALA A 3 -29.99 -23.57 14.63
CA ALA A 3 -28.71 -23.43 13.96
C ALA A 3 -28.79 -24.14 12.60
N ARG A 4 -28.77 -23.37 11.52
CA ARG A 4 -28.63 -23.95 10.17
C ARG A 4 -27.21 -24.50 10.07
N THR A 5 -27.08 -25.81 10.00
CA THR A 5 -25.84 -26.50 9.63
C THR A 5 -25.29 -25.91 8.34
N MET A 6 -23.98 -25.68 8.28
CA MET A 6 -23.33 -25.13 7.09
C MET A 6 -23.56 -26.08 5.89
N ARG A 7 -23.97 -25.54 4.74
CA ARG A 7 -24.03 -26.34 3.50
C ARG A 7 -22.64 -26.84 3.11
N ARG A 8 -22.55 -28.02 2.48
CA ARG A 8 -21.28 -28.52 1.92
C ARG A 8 -20.72 -27.53 0.91
N ILE A 9 -19.42 -27.22 1.02
CA ILE A 9 -18.68 -26.37 0.10
C ILE A 9 -17.83 -27.26 -0.82
N GLY A 10 -18.09 -27.18 -2.12
CA GLY A 10 -17.37 -27.92 -3.15
C GLY A 10 -16.26 -27.10 -3.81
N ARG A 11 -15.36 -27.80 -4.53
CA ARG A 11 -14.27 -27.20 -5.33
C ARG A 11 -14.69 -26.78 -6.75
N ARG A 12 -15.99 -26.80 -7.06
CA ARG A 12 -16.54 -26.44 -8.39
C ARG A 12 -17.14 -25.04 -8.38
N PHE A 13 -16.92 -24.27 -9.45
CA PHE A 13 -17.54 -22.96 -9.61
C PHE A 13 -19.08 -23.10 -9.67
N PRO A 14 -19.87 -22.21 -9.03
CA PRO A 14 -19.49 -20.97 -8.34
C PRO A 14 -19.34 -21.12 -6.81
N ASP A 15 -18.99 -22.30 -6.32
CA ASP A 15 -18.84 -22.52 -4.88
C ASP A 15 -17.51 -21.97 -4.35
N TYR A 16 -17.45 -21.67 -3.05
CA TYR A 16 -16.32 -20.96 -2.44
C TYR A 16 -15.02 -21.76 -2.49
N GLY A 17 -15.12 -23.09 -2.44
CA GLY A 17 -13.97 -23.98 -2.52
C GLY A 17 -13.26 -23.97 -3.86
N TRP A 18 -13.90 -23.45 -4.92
CA TRP A 18 -13.25 -23.25 -6.20
C TRP A 18 -12.14 -22.17 -6.15
N SER A 19 -12.21 -21.27 -5.18
CA SER A 19 -11.25 -20.18 -4.94
C SER A 19 -10.25 -20.48 -3.84
N TRP A 20 -10.30 -21.68 -3.24
CA TRP A 20 -9.30 -22.11 -2.28
C TRP A 20 -7.91 -22.20 -2.95
N PRO A 21 -6.83 -21.98 -2.17
CA PRO A 21 -5.48 -22.28 -2.62
C PRO A 21 -5.35 -23.68 -3.23
N THR A 22 -4.50 -23.81 -4.25
CA THR A 22 -4.14 -25.11 -4.85
C THR A 22 -2.64 -25.21 -5.08
N GLY A 23 -2.17 -26.42 -5.42
CA GLY A 23 -0.78 -26.70 -5.77
C GLY A 23 0.22 -26.31 -4.66
N LYS A 24 1.36 -25.76 -5.07
CA LYS A 24 2.49 -25.38 -4.20
C LYS A 24 2.08 -24.47 -3.03
N LEU A 25 1.10 -23.59 -3.24
CA LEU A 25 0.65 -22.67 -2.21
C LEU A 25 -0.21 -23.37 -1.14
N ASP A 26 -1.15 -24.23 -1.55
CA ASP A 26 -1.95 -25.03 -0.61
C ASP A 26 -1.05 -25.90 0.26
N GLN A 27 -0.01 -26.48 -0.32
CA GLN A 27 0.97 -27.29 0.40
C GLN A 27 1.75 -26.49 1.45
N LEU A 28 2.22 -25.27 1.14
CA LEU A 28 2.86 -24.40 2.14
C LEU A 28 1.89 -23.98 3.25
N LEU A 29 0.63 -23.68 2.90
CA LEU A 29 -0.38 -23.34 3.90
C LEU A 29 -0.68 -24.52 4.81
N LYS A 30 -0.80 -25.73 4.27
CA LYS A 30 -0.96 -26.97 5.04
C LYS A 30 0.25 -27.24 5.93
N ALA A 31 1.46 -27.07 5.41
CA ALA A 31 2.69 -27.16 6.21
C ALA A 31 2.73 -26.14 7.35
N ALA A 32 2.23 -24.93 7.13
CA ALA A 32 2.19 -23.89 8.15
C ALA A 32 1.06 -24.10 9.17
N LEU A 33 -0.10 -24.62 8.77
CA LEU A 33 -1.35 -24.49 9.53
C LEU A 33 -2.04 -25.79 9.94
N LEU A 34 -1.74 -26.95 9.35
CA LEU A 34 -2.42 -28.19 9.73
C LEU A 34 -2.23 -28.46 11.24
N PRO A 35 -3.29 -28.81 11.99
CA PRO A 35 -3.18 -29.16 13.41
C PRO A 35 -2.34 -30.42 13.65
N ASP A 36 -2.50 -31.42 12.78
CA ASP A 36 -1.66 -32.63 12.80
C ASP A 36 -0.22 -32.28 12.41
N GLU A 37 0.67 -32.37 13.40
CA GLU A 37 2.06 -31.96 13.25
C GLU A 37 2.85 -32.84 12.28
N GLU A 38 2.54 -34.14 12.20
CA GLU A 38 3.22 -35.07 11.31
C GLU A 38 2.79 -34.81 9.86
N ALA A 39 1.48 -34.69 9.62
CA ALA A 39 0.95 -34.35 8.30
C ALA A 39 1.45 -32.98 7.81
N ALA A 40 1.54 -31.99 8.70
CA ALA A 40 2.10 -30.68 8.41
C ALA A 40 3.59 -30.78 8.02
N CYS A 41 4.39 -31.54 8.78
CA CYS A 41 5.81 -31.73 8.51
C CYS A 41 6.05 -32.45 7.18
N GLN A 42 5.24 -33.47 6.85
CA GLN A 42 5.29 -34.16 5.57
C GLN A 42 4.97 -33.21 4.39
N CYS A 43 3.99 -32.31 4.56
CA CYS A 43 3.70 -31.28 3.55
C CYS A 43 4.91 -30.36 3.33
N ALA A 44 5.60 -29.97 4.41
CA ALA A 44 6.80 -29.14 4.36
C ALA A 44 7.94 -29.84 3.60
N MET A 45 8.26 -31.08 3.98
CA MET A 45 9.33 -31.87 3.34
C MET A 45 9.06 -32.05 1.85
N ARG A 46 7.86 -32.50 1.48
CA ARG A 46 7.49 -32.66 0.06
C ARG A 46 7.60 -31.34 -0.71
N TRP A 47 7.30 -30.21 -0.08
CA TRP A 47 7.39 -28.92 -0.78
C TRP A 47 8.85 -28.57 -1.04
N LEU A 48 9.72 -28.82 -0.07
CA LEU A 48 11.17 -28.57 -0.18
C LEU A 48 11.84 -29.51 -1.19
N ASP A 49 11.31 -30.71 -1.42
CA ASP A 49 11.77 -31.63 -2.47
C ASP A 49 11.40 -31.14 -3.88
N GLU A 50 10.23 -30.51 -4.03
CA GLU A 50 9.66 -30.10 -5.32
C GLU A 50 10.04 -28.67 -5.74
N ASN A 51 10.71 -27.90 -4.87
CA ASN A 51 10.93 -26.47 -5.04
C ASN A 51 12.31 -26.01 -4.59
N ASP A 52 12.92 -25.14 -5.40
CA ASP A 52 14.13 -24.43 -5.03
C ASP A 52 13.78 -23.15 -4.25
N ILE A 53 14.24 -23.06 -3.00
CA ILE A 53 14.06 -21.90 -2.11
C ILE A 53 14.62 -20.61 -2.74
N ASP A 54 15.63 -20.71 -3.61
CA ASP A 54 16.28 -19.54 -4.21
C ASP A 54 15.49 -18.95 -5.39
N LEU A 55 14.56 -19.72 -5.95
CA LEU A 55 13.74 -19.31 -7.09
C LEU A 55 12.30 -18.93 -6.70
N VAL A 56 11.92 -19.09 -5.43
CA VAL A 56 10.56 -18.81 -5.00
C VAL A 56 10.31 -17.32 -4.75
N SER A 57 9.05 -16.94 -4.89
CA SER A 57 8.62 -15.56 -4.70
C SER A 57 8.61 -15.16 -3.23
N PHE A 58 8.62 -13.86 -2.97
CA PHE A 58 8.60 -13.30 -1.61
C PHE A 58 7.42 -13.79 -0.74
N ARG A 59 6.27 -14.13 -1.35
CA ARG A 59 5.11 -14.69 -0.63
C ARG A 59 5.44 -16.05 -0.01
N GLU A 60 6.21 -16.87 -0.73
CA GLU A 60 6.61 -18.22 -0.31
C GLU A 60 7.68 -18.12 0.76
N HIS A 61 8.62 -17.17 0.65
CA HIS A 61 9.59 -16.87 1.71
C HIS A 61 8.94 -16.58 3.06
N ARG A 62 7.81 -15.87 3.10
CA ARG A 62 7.07 -15.59 4.35
C ARG A 62 6.49 -16.85 4.99
N LEU A 63 5.91 -17.75 4.20
CA LEU A 63 5.39 -19.03 4.71
C LEU A 63 6.53 -19.97 5.12
N LEU A 64 7.63 -19.99 4.36
CA LEU A 64 8.83 -20.76 4.71
C LEU A 64 9.44 -20.30 6.04
N ALA A 65 9.43 -19.01 6.35
CA ALA A 65 9.85 -18.51 7.66
C ALA A 65 8.97 -19.06 8.80
N ALA A 66 7.65 -19.11 8.60
CA ALA A 66 6.72 -19.70 9.57
C ALA A 66 6.93 -21.21 9.75
N ILE A 67 7.16 -21.94 8.65
CA ILE A 67 7.46 -23.37 8.64
C ILE A 67 8.79 -23.65 9.36
N SER A 68 9.82 -22.84 9.12
CA SER A 68 11.12 -22.93 9.79
C SER A 68 11.00 -22.72 11.29
N ASP A 69 10.24 -21.71 11.73
CA ASP A 69 9.97 -21.46 13.15
C ASP A 69 9.17 -22.60 13.79
N ARG A 70 8.16 -23.12 13.08
CA ARG A 70 7.29 -24.20 13.56
C ARG A 70 8.05 -25.51 13.80
N PHE A 71 8.82 -25.98 12.84
CA PHE A 71 9.44 -27.31 12.90
C PHE A 71 10.88 -27.29 13.43
N GLY A 72 11.61 -26.18 13.21
CA GLY A 72 13.01 -26.06 13.61
C GLY A 72 13.84 -27.29 13.23
N ARG A 73 14.49 -27.90 14.24
CA ARG A 73 15.38 -29.07 14.04
C ARG A 73 14.68 -30.32 13.50
N LYS A 74 13.35 -30.43 13.53
CA LYS A 74 12.65 -31.56 12.89
C LYS A 74 12.90 -31.64 11.39
N LEU A 75 13.22 -30.51 10.75
CA LEU A 75 13.61 -30.45 9.34
C LEU A 75 15.11 -30.68 9.11
N ALA A 76 15.94 -30.89 10.15
CA ALA A 76 17.40 -30.97 10.01
C ALA A 76 17.90 -32.12 9.13
N VAL A 77 17.08 -33.15 8.95
CA VAL A 77 17.35 -34.29 8.05
C VAL A 77 17.24 -33.91 6.57
N HIS A 78 16.58 -32.79 6.25
CA HIS A 78 16.33 -32.38 4.88
C HIS A 78 17.50 -31.55 4.32
N ALA A 79 17.93 -31.83 3.09
CA ALA A 79 19.09 -31.15 2.47
C ALA A 79 18.93 -29.63 2.39
N ALA A 80 17.71 -29.13 2.18
CA ALA A 80 17.39 -27.70 2.12
C ALA A 80 17.39 -26.97 3.49
N TYR A 81 17.49 -27.70 4.62
CA TYR A 81 17.35 -27.11 5.96
C TYR A 81 18.35 -25.98 6.28
N PRO A 82 19.67 -26.10 5.98
CA PRO A 82 20.61 -25.00 6.21
C PRO A 82 20.21 -23.72 5.47
N ARG A 83 19.67 -23.86 4.25
CA ARG A 83 19.19 -22.73 3.44
C ARG A 83 17.93 -22.11 4.04
N LEU A 84 16.99 -22.94 4.50
CA LEU A 84 15.78 -22.49 5.20
C LEU A 84 16.11 -21.69 6.48
N VAL A 85 17.05 -22.18 7.29
CA VAL A 85 17.54 -21.46 8.48
C VAL A 85 18.19 -20.14 8.09
N GLY A 86 19.00 -20.12 7.02
CA GLY A 86 19.59 -18.90 6.48
C GLY A 86 18.54 -17.86 6.05
N LEU A 87 17.50 -18.31 5.34
CA LEU A 87 16.37 -17.48 4.93
C LEU A 87 15.64 -16.91 6.15
N GLN A 88 15.29 -17.74 7.13
CA GLN A 88 14.63 -17.28 8.36
C GLN A 88 15.46 -16.22 9.09
N LYS A 89 16.77 -16.46 9.28
CA LYS A 89 17.68 -15.50 9.92
C LYS A 89 17.74 -14.18 9.15
N MET A 90 17.85 -14.23 7.83
CA MET A 90 17.89 -13.05 6.97
C MET A 90 16.61 -12.23 7.07
N LEU A 91 15.44 -12.89 7.01
CA LEU A 91 14.14 -12.23 7.11
C LEU A 91 13.88 -11.65 8.51
N TRP A 92 14.17 -12.42 9.57
CA TRP A 92 14.07 -11.96 10.94
C TRP A 92 14.96 -10.73 11.21
N THR A 93 16.21 -10.76 10.70
CA THR A 93 17.13 -9.62 10.81
C THR A 93 16.56 -8.39 10.10
N LYS A 94 16.06 -8.54 8.87
CA LYS A 94 15.41 -7.44 8.13
C LYS A 94 14.21 -6.85 8.89
N SER A 95 13.35 -7.71 9.46
CA SER A 95 12.21 -7.28 10.29
C SER A 95 12.67 -6.47 11.51
N ARG A 96 13.70 -6.94 12.23
CA ARG A 96 14.27 -6.19 13.37
C ARG A 96 14.86 -4.85 12.97
N MET A 97 15.55 -4.79 11.84
CA MET A 97 16.12 -3.54 11.35
C MET A 97 15.03 -2.55 10.93
N ALA A 98 13.96 -3.02 10.28
CA ALA A 98 12.80 -2.20 9.94
C ALA A 98 12.10 -1.65 11.20
N MET A 99 11.90 -2.49 12.22
CA MET A 99 11.33 -2.08 13.50
C MET A 99 12.17 -1.04 14.22
N ARG A 100 13.49 -1.26 14.29
CA ARG A 100 14.43 -0.31 14.90
C ARG A 100 14.43 1.04 14.18
N GLU A 101 14.33 1.04 12.85
CA GLU A 101 14.27 2.27 12.07
C GLU A 101 12.94 3.01 12.26
N ALA A 102 11.83 2.28 12.45
CA ALA A 102 10.50 2.84 12.66
C ALA A 102 10.27 3.37 14.09
N GLU A 103 10.90 2.79 15.10
CA GLU A 103 10.71 3.11 16.52
C GLU A 103 10.81 4.62 16.83
N PRO A 104 11.82 5.39 16.38
CA PRO A 104 11.89 6.83 16.65
C PRO A 104 10.73 7.63 16.05
N ALA A 105 10.16 7.18 14.93
CA ALA A 105 8.99 7.81 14.31
C ALA A 105 7.72 7.48 15.09
N LEU A 106 7.54 6.22 15.50
CA LEU A 106 6.40 5.79 16.32
C LEU A 106 6.36 6.55 17.64
N LYS A 107 7.49 6.62 18.35
CA LYS A 107 7.61 7.37 19.60
C LYS A 107 7.25 8.85 19.42
N ALA A 108 7.76 9.48 18.36
CA ALA A 108 7.48 10.88 18.06
C ALA A 108 6.01 11.14 17.69
N MET A 109 5.33 10.20 17.03
CA MET A 109 3.89 10.32 16.77
C MET A 109 3.11 10.32 18.07
N VAL A 110 3.42 9.40 19.00
CA VAL A 110 2.77 9.32 20.31
C VAL A 110 3.05 10.57 21.14
N GLU A 111 4.30 11.05 21.17
CA GLU A 111 4.69 12.29 21.86
C GLU A 111 4.00 13.54 21.28
N ALA A 112 3.70 13.54 19.97
CA ALA A 112 2.93 14.59 19.30
C ALA A 112 1.41 14.46 19.52
N GLY A 113 0.95 13.50 20.33
CA GLY A 113 -0.45 13.29 20.67
C GLY A 113 -1.24 12.47 19.64
N SER A 114 -0.59 11.88 18.63
CA SER A 114 -1.26 10.99 17.69
C SER A 114 -1.46 9.61 18.32
N GLU A 115 -2.69 9.09 18.26
CA GLU A 115 -2.94 7.69 18.61
C GLU A 115 -2.45 6.78 17.46
N VAL A 116 -1.56 5.85 17.77
CA VAL A 116 -0.93 4.97 16.79
C VAL A 116 -1.48 3.56 16.94
N MET A 117 -2.11 3.04 15.89
CA MET A 117 -2.55 1.66 15.82
C MET A 117 -1.70 0.86 14.85
N LEU A 118 -1.07 -0.22 15.29
CA LEU A 118 -0.40 -1.15 14.39
C LEU A 118 -1.42 -2.11 13.79
N ILE A 119 -1.37 -2.31 12.48
CA ILE A 119 -2.23 -3.26 11.76
C ILE A 119 -1.37 -4.33 11.05
N LYS A 120 -2.03 -5.34 10.48
CA LYS A 120 -1.40 -6.46 9.75
C LYS A 120 -0.27 -7.13 10.56
N GLY A 121 0.88 -7.43 9.94
CA GLY A 121 1.96 -8.20 10.57
C GLY A 121 2.53 -7.56 11.84
N ALA A 122 2.66 -6.22 11.86
CA ALA A 122 3.16 -5.50 13.04
C ALA A 122 2.21 -5.63 14.25
N SER A 123 0.89 -5.68 14.01
CA SER A 123 -0.11 -5.90 15.07
C SER A 123 0.03 -7.26 15.76
N ARG A 124 0.46 -8.30 15.02
CA ARG A 124 0.70 -9.63 15.58
C ARG A 124 1.92 -9.63 16.49
N ILE A 125 3.00 -8.98 16.06
CA ILE A 125 4.24 -8.85 16.85
C ILE A 125 4.02 -8.02 18.11
N ALA A 126 3.17 -6.99 18.06
CA ALA A 126 2.86 -6.16 19.22
C ALA A 126 2.03 -6.90 20.30
N VAL A 127 1.16 -7.83 19.90
CA VAL A 127 0.42 -8.69 20.85
C VAL A 127 1.29 -9.80 21.40
N ASP A 128 2.14 -10.39 20.55
CA ASP A 128 3.05 -11.46 20.94
C ASP A 128 4.42 -11.25 20.28
N ALA A 129 5.38 -10.79 21.08
CA ALA A 129 6.74 -10.54 20.62
C ALA A 129 7.43 -11.81 20.09
N SER A 130 7.04 -13.01 20.54
CA SER A 130 7.60 -14.27 20.08
C SER A 130 7.23 -14.59 18.63
N ALA A 131 6.09 -14.06 18.15
CA ALA A 131 5.63 -14.22 16.78
C ALA A 131 6.61 -13.66 15.74
N GLN A 132 7.54 -12.79 16.12
CA GLN A 132 8.55 -12.20 15.22
C GLN A 132 9.41 -13.26 14.51
N ARG A 133 9.63 -14.44 15.11
CA ARG A 133 10.46 -15.51 14.51
C ARG A 133 9.82 -16.18 13.30
N GLY A 134 8.50 -16.34 13.32
CA GLY A 134 7.70 -16.95 12.25
C GLY A 134 6.96 -15.94 11.38
N ARG A 135 6.84 -14.68 11.81
CA ARG A 135 6.14 -13.60 11.10
C ARG A 135 7.05 -12.42 10.84
N VAL A 136 7.41 -12.24 9.58
CA VAL A 136 8.29 -11.15 9.12
C VAL A 136 7.44 -9.94 8.78
N ALA A 137 7.69 -8.80 9.43
CA ALA A 137 7.13 -7.49 9.07
C ALA A 137 8.22 -6.71 8.33
N HIS A 138 8.06 -6.56 7.02
CA HIS A 138 9.01 -5.80 6.20
C HIS A 138 8.63 -4.32 6.16
N ASP A 139 7.33 -4.07 6.14
CA ASP A 139 6.63 -2.81 6.30
C ASP A 139 5.94 -2.75 7.66
N ILE A 140 6.01 -1.57 8.29
CA ILE A 140 5.24 -1.26 9.49
C ILE A 140 3.98 -0.53 9.05
N ASP A 141 2.87 -1.26 9.01
CA ASP A 141 1.56 -0.67 8.72
C ASP A 141 1.00 0.03 9.96
N ILE A 142 0.86 1.35 9.86
CA ILE A 142 0.35 2.21 10.91
C ILE A 142 -1.01 2.75 10.48
N LEU A 143 -2.02 2.60 11.33
CA LEU A 143 -3.28 3.31 11.21
C LEU A 143 -3.29 4.46 12.23
N VAL A 144 -3.57 5.67 11.75
CA VAL A 144 -3.85 6.86 12.58
C VAL A 144 -5.28 7.33 12.36
N ARG A 145 -5.81 8.12 13.28
CA ARG A 145 -7.13 8.75 13.06
C ARG A 145 -7.00 9.79 11.94
N PRO A 146 -8.05 10.03 11.12
CA PRO A 146 -7.98 11.01 10.04
C PRO A 146 -7.56 12.42 10.46
N GLN A 147 -7.90 12.82 11.70
CA GLN A 147 -7.49 14.09 12.29
C GLN A 147 -5.98 14.17 12.59
N ASP A 148 -5.34 13.03 12.87
CA ASP A 148 -3.93 12.92 13.23
C ASP A 148 -3.02 12.70 12.00
N MET A 149 -3.63 12.51 10.83
CA MET A 149 -2.92 12.21 9.58
C MET A 149 -1.91 13.30 9.20
N VAL A 150 -2.24 14.58 9.45
CA VAL A 150 -1.33 15.70 9.21
C VAL A 150 -0.15 15.66 10.17
N THR A 151 -0.41 15.44 11.46
CA THR A 151 0.62 15.34 12.49
C THR A 151 1.57 14.17 12.23
N ALA A 152 1.03 12.99 11.92
CA ALA A 152 1.83 11.81 11.60
C ALA A 152 2.69 12.00 10.32
N PHE A 153 2.12 12.65 9.30
CA PHE A 153 2.86 13.03 8.09
C PHE A 153 4.02 13.98 8.41
N ASP A 154 3.79 15.01 9.23
CA ASP A 154 4.81 15.99 9.62
C ASP A 154 5.94 15.33 10.42
N VAL A 155 5.60 14.44 11.37
CA VAL A 155 6.59 13.66 12.13
C VAL A 155 7.50 12.84 11.23
N LEU A 156 6.95 12.16 10.21
CA LEU A 156 7.74 11.38 9.25
C LEU A 156 8.63 12.29 8.41
N ARG A 157 8.06 13.34 7.82
CA ARG A 157 8.79 14.31 6.99
C ARG A 157 9.98 14.90 7.75
N ASP A 158 9.75 15.37 8.98
CA ASP A 158 10.76 16.07 9.78
C ASP A 158 11.86 15.13 10.31
N ARG A 159 11.72 13.82 10.09
CA ARG A 159 12.69 12.76 10.44
C ARG A 159 13.28 12.07 9.22
N ASP A 160 13.29 12.76 8.08
CA ASP A 160 13.88 12.33 6.82
C ASP A 160 13.25 11.08 6.20
N TRP A 161 12.00 10.76 6.56
CA TRP A 161 11.25 9.74 5.83
C TRP A 161 10.81 10.28 4.48
N GLN A 162 11.16 9.55 3.44
CA GLN A 162 10.82 9.92 2.07
C GLN A 162 9.58 9.16 1.62
N ILE A 163 8.63 9.88 1.04
CA ILE A 163 7.44 9.25 0.48
C ILE A 163 7.77 8.53 -0.84
N ALA A 164 7.20 7.35 -1.05
CA ALA A 164 7.40 6.54 -2.25
C ALA A 164 6.86 7.19 -3.55
N THR A 165 6.02 8.22 -3.41
CA THR A 165 5.52 9.02 -4.52
C THR A 165 6.51 10.13 -4.86
N GLY A 166 6.89 10.34 -6.12
CA GLY A 166 7.86 11.38 -6.50
C GLY A 166 7.40 12.84 -6.35
N VAL A 167 6.22 13.07 -5.76
CA VAL A 167 5.65 14.41 -5.54
C VAL A 167 6.24 15.09 -4.30
N SER A 168 6.08 16.41 -4.17
CA SER A 168 6.58 17.15 -3.00
C SER A 168 5.71 16.99 -1.75
N PRO A 169 6.26 17.22 -0.55
CA PRO A 169 5.46 17.31 0.67
C PRO A 169 4.36 18.37 0.61
N GLN A 170 4.61 19.50 -0.04
CA GLN A 170 3.64 20.60 -0.21
C GLN A 170 2.43 20.14 -1.03
N TYR A 171 2.68 19.38 -2.11
CA TYR A 171 1.62 18.78 -2.92
C TYR A 171 0.76 17.82 -2.10
N LEU A 172 1.40 17.00 -1.28
CA LEU A 172 0.73 15.99 -0.47
C LEU A 172 -0.08 16.60 0.66
N ARG A 173 0.43 17.64 1.33
CA ARG A 173 -0.23 18.31 2.47
C ARG A 173 -1.66 18.72 2.12
N ALA A 174 -1.87 19.30 0.95
CA ALA A 174 -3.19 19.70 0.45
C ALA A 174 -4.16 18.52 0.16
N ARG A 175 -3.65 17.28 0.20
CA ARG A 175 -4.35 16.06 -0.23
C ARG A 175 -4.40 15.00 0.86
N LEU A 176 -3.78 15.23 2.02
CA LEU A 176 -3.68 14.24 3.09
C LEU A 176 -5.05 13.69 3.49
N LEU A 177 -6.09 14.52 3.54
CA LEU A 177 -7.46 14.10 3.90
C LEU A 177 -8.17 13.25 2.82
N SER A 178 -7.56 13.09 1.65
CA SER A 178 -8.13 12.36 0.51
C SER A 178 -7.37 11.08 0.16
N VAL A 179 -6.18 10.87 0.73
CA VAL A 179 -5.37 9.67 0.48
C VAL A 179 -5.71 8.59 1.49
N ARG A 180 -5.87 7.33 1.07
CA ARG A 180 -6.12 6.25 2.03
C ARG A 180 -4.90 5.96 2.90
N SER A 181 -3.77 5.78 2.21
CA SER A 181 -2.50 5.45 2.81
C SER A 181 -1.35 6.00 1.97
N MET A 182 -0.16 6.01 2.56
CA MET A 182 1.08 6.49 1.97
C MET A 182 2.24 5.65 2.48
N ASN A 183 3.04 5.13 1.54
CA ASN A 183 4.26 4.43 1.87
C ASN A 183 5.45 5.40 1.97
N PHE A 184 6.23 5.24 3.04
CA PHE A 184 7.44 5.98 3.34
C PHE A 184 8.60 5.03 3.52
N PHE A 185 9.79 5.50 3.15
CA PHE A 185 11.03 4.78 3.37
C PHE A 185 12.09 5.66 4.01
N LYS A 186 12.98 5.01 4.78
CA LYS A 186 14.16 5.62 5.38
C LYS A 186 15.32 4.64 5.39
N GLY A 187 16.49 5.08 4.91
CA GLY A 187 17.66 4.23 4.79
C GLY A 187 17.39 2.90 4.06
N SER A 188 18.14 1.87 4.41
CA SER A 188 18.03 0.55 3.79
C SER A 188 16.85 -0.29 4.29
N PHE A 189 16.31 -0.02 5.48
CA PHE A 189 15.36 -0.91 6.16
C PHE A 189 14.05 -0.25 6.59
N GLY A 190 14.02 1.06 6.80
CA GLY A 190 12.80 1.73 7.26
C GLY A 190 11.73 1.70 6.18
N ASP A 191 10.58 1.09 6.47
CA ASP A 191 9.42 1.01 5.60
C ASP A 191 8.16 1.19 6.45
N ILE A 192 7.44 2.28 6.24
CA ILE A 192 6.21 2.61 6.96
C ILE A 192 5.10 2.81 5.94
N ASP A 193 4.00 2.08 6.05
CA ASP A 193 2.76 2.39 5.34
C ASP A 193 1.82 3.09 6.32
N LEU A 194 1.66 4.40 6.15
CA LEU A 194 0.81 5.24 6.98
C LEU A 194 -0.60 5.29 6.39
N HIS A 195 -1.57 4.72 7.12
CA HIS A 195 -2.98 4.65 6.78
C HIS A 195 -3.78 5.61 7.65
N GLN A 196 -4.81 6.23 7.09
CA GLN A 196 -5.89 6.84 7.88
C GLN A 196 -7.23 6.09 7.75
N PHE A 197 -7.32 5.11 6.85
CA PHE A 197 -8.46 4.20 6.74
C PHE A 197 -8.00 2.75 6.58
N GLY A 198 -8.49 1.88 7.46
CA GLY A 198 -8.14 0.45 7.48
C GLY A 198 -8.63 -0.32 6.25
N TYR A 199 -9.71 0.14 5.59
CA TYR A 199 -10.39 -0.55 4.49
C TYR A 199 -10.39 0.24 3.18
N ASP A 200 -10.69 -0.45 2.07
CA ASP A 200 -10.72 0.18 0.76
C ASP A 200 -11.89 1.17 0.61
N GLY A 201 -11.80 2.12 -0.32
CA GLY A 201 -12.87 3.09 -0.56
C GLY A 201 -14.23 2.46 -0.91
N SER A 202 -14.30 1.22 -1.41
CA SER A 202 -15.61 0.54 -1.55
C SER A 202 -16.21 0.07 -0.22
N GLN A 203 -15.42 0.00 0.84
CA GLN A 203 -15.70 -0.54 2.18
C GLN A 203 -15.58 0.55 3.28
N SER A 204 -15.33 1.80 2.90
CA SER A 204 -15.09 2.92 3.81
C SER A 204 -16.40 3.38 4.46
N SER A 205 -16.35 3.61 5.76
CA SER A 205 -17.45 4.11 6.57
C SER A 205 -16.85 4.76 7.80
N SER A 206 -17.08 6.06 8.00
CA SER A 206 -16.48 6.79 9.12
C SER A 206 -16.89 6.22 10.48
N GLU A 207 -18.13 5.75 10.60
CA GLU A 207 -18.63 5.08 11.82
C GLU A 207 -17.88 3.77 12.05
N ASP A 208 -17.79 2.92 11.02
CA ASP A 208 -17.15 1.60 11.17
C ASP A 208 -15.63 1.75 11.35
N ASP A 209 -15.01 2.78 10.78
CA ASP A 209 -13.58 3.08 10.95
C ASP A 209 -13.29 3.54 12.38
N LEU A 210 -14.14 4.38 12.96
CA LEU A 210 -14.07 4.74 14.38
C LEU A 210 -14.32 3.54 15.30
N ALA A 211 -15.15 2.60 14.87
CA ALA A 211 -15.45 1.40 15.65
C ALA A 211 -14.23 0.49 15.84
N ILE A 212 -13.26 0.50 14.92
CA ILE A 212 -11.97 -0.21 15.08
C ILE A 212 -11.23 0.33 16.31
N TRP A 213 -11.17 1.66 16.46
CA TRP A 213 -10.51 2.34 17.59
C TRP A 213 -11.21 2.08 18.91
N ARG A 214 -12.56 2.04 18.93
CA ARG A 214 -13.33 1.76 20.14
C ARG A 214 -13.10 0.35 20.69
N ARG A 215 -12.75 -0.60 19.83
CA ARG A 215 -12.46 -2.00 20.18
C ARG A 215 -10.97 -2.31 20.21
N ALA A 216 -10.11 -1.29 20.09
CA ALA A 216 -8.68 -1.49 20.10
C ALA A 216 -8.22 -2.04 21.45
N ILE A 217 -7.20 -2.88 21.42
CA ILE A 217 -6.52 -3.38 22.61
C ILE A 217 -5.16 -2.69 22.72
N ALA A 218 -4.76 -2.37 23.96
CA ALA A 218 -3.44 -1.81 24.24
C ALA A 218 -2.36 -2.86 24.01
N ALA A 219 -1.23 -2.44 23.46
CA ALA A 219 -0.07 -3.28 23.20
C ALA A 219 1.22 -2.46 23.31
N GLU A 220 2.36 -3.15 23.22
CA GLU A 220 3.67 -2.52 23.19
C GLU A 220 4.44 -3.00 21.96
N PHE A 221 5.14 -2.07 21.29
CA PHE A 221 5.97 -2.39 20.13
C PHE A 221 7.30 -1.67 20.24
N SER A 222 8.37 -2.44 20.46
CA SER A 222 9.72 -1.91 20.67
C SER A 222 9.78 -0.82 21.76
N GLY A 223 9.12 -1.02 22.90
CA GLY A 223 9.08 -0.03 23.99
C GLY A 223 8.11 1.14 23.77
N VAL A 224 7.37 1.17 22.66
CA VAL A 224 6.37 2.20 22.36
C VAL A 224 4.97 1.68 22.66
N SER A 225 4.21 2.40 23.49
CA SER A 225 2.79 2.11 23.72
C SER A 225 1.99 2.37 22.46
N VAL A 226 1.29 1.34 21.98
CA VAL A 226 0.50 1.38 20.76
C VAL A 226 -0.86 0.72 20.97
N SER A 227 -1.78 0.98 20.06
CA SER A 227 -3.04 0.24 19.95
C SER A 227 -2.92 -0.85 18.88
N VAL A 228 -3.68 -1.93 18.99
CA VAL A 228 -3.89 -2.89 17.89
C VAL A 228 -5.37 -3.22 17.78
N PRO A 229 -5.87 -3.63 16.59
CA PRO A 229 -7.28 -3.98 16.45
C PRO A 229 -7.65 -5.20 17.31
N SER A 230 -8.93 -5.30 17.69
CA SER A 230 -9.48 -6.51 18.31
C SER A 230 -9.22 -7.76 17.44
N PRO A 231 -9.24 -8.98 18.01
CA PRO A 231 -9.13 -10.20 17.21
C PRO A 231 -10.10 -10.26 16.02
N ALA A 232 -11.36 -9.85 16.22
CA ALA A 232 -12.37 -9.78 15.17
C ALA A 232 -11.99 -8.79 14.05
N ASP A 233 -11.51 -7.58 14.42
CA ASP A 233 -11.05 -6.58 13.47
C ASP A 233 -9.78 -7.03 12.72
N ARG A 234 -8.85 -7.71 13.38
CA ARG A 234 -7.64 -8.27 12.74
C ARG A 234 -7.99 -9.30 11.67
N ILE A 235 -8.92 -10.23 11.95
CA ILE A 235 -9.41 -11.20 10.97
C ILE A 235 -10.10 -10.47 9.80
N ALA A 236 -10.97 -9.51 10.09
CA ALA A 236 -11.69 -8.77 9.06
C ALA A 236 -10.74 -7.94 8.15
N LEU A 237 -9.73 -7.28 8.73
CA LEU A 237 -8.69 -6.57 7.98
C LEU A 237 -7.87 -7.54 7.13
N ALA A 238 -7.41 -8.66 7.69
CA ALA A 238 -6.66 -9.68 6.94
C ALA A 238 -7.45 -10.20 5.73
N ILE A 239 -8.74 -10.51 5.90
CA ILE A 239 -9.63 -10.93 4.81
C ILE A 239 -9.84 -9.81 3.78
N ALA A 240 -10.05 -8.57 4.23
CA ALA A 240 -10.29 -7.44 3.33
C ALA A 240 -9.08 -7.13 2.44
N HIS A 241 -7.86 -7.24 2.97
CA HIS A 241 -6.61 -6.98 2.26
C HIS A 241 -6.12 -8.20 1.45
N GLY A 242 -6.31 -9.42 1.94
CA GLY A 242 -5.82 -10.66 1.30
C GLY A 242 -6.81 -11.32 0.33
N GLY A 243 -8.10 -11.35 0.66
CA GLY A 243 -9.10 -12.18 -0.04
C GLY A 243 -9.47 -11.72 -1.45
N LEU A 244 -9.27 -10.44 -1.79
CA LEU A 244 -9.63 -9.87 -3.10
C LEU A 244 -8.47 -9.82 -4.11
N ASP A 245 -7.25 -10.05 -3.64
CA ASP A 245 -6.03 -10.03 -4.45
C ASP A 245 -5.44 -11.43 -4.67
N ALA A 246 -6.32 -12.44 -4.77
CA ALA A 246 -5.97 -13.76 -5.33
C ALA A 246 -4.74 -14.41 -4.65
N HIS A 247 -4.65 -14.29 -3.32
CA HIS A 247 -3.56 -14.86 -2.52
C HIS A 247 -2.16 -14.36 -2.93
N THR A 248 -2.05 -13.14 -3.46
CA THR A 248 -0.75 -12.54 -3.86
C THR A 248 0.25 -12.52 -2.69
N HIS A 249 -0.25 -12.35 -1.47
CA HIS A 249 0.40 -12.71 -0.22
C HIS A 249 -0.57 -13.69 0.49
N SER A 250 -0.10 -14.76 1.12
CA SER A 250 -0.98 -15.83 1.69
C SER A 250 -0.79 -16.03 3.20
N ASP A 251 0.16 -15.33 3.78
CA ASP A 251 0.40 -15.21 5.21
C ASP A 251 -0.79 -14.62 5.98
N TRP A 252 -1.71 -13.91 5.31
CA TRP A 252 -2.93 -13.41 5.94
C TRP A 252 -3.88 -14.53 6.40
N LEU A 253 -3.84 -15.72 5.78
CA LEU A 253 -4.58 -16.89 6.27
C LEU A 253 -3.95 -17.43 7.57
N VAL A 254 -2.62 -17.34 7.69
CA VAL A 254 -1.91 -17.64 8.94
C VAL A 254 -2.28 -16.63 10.02
N ASP A 255 -2.33 -15.33 9.67
CA ASP A 255 -2.75 -14.28 10.60
C ASP A 255 -4.20 -14.49 11.08
N CYS A 256 -5.11 -14.96 10.20
CA CYS A 256 -6.47 -15.34 10.59
C CYS A 256 -6.48 -16.55 11.53
N ALA A 257 -5.78 -17.63 11.19
CA ALA A 257 -5.71 -18.84 12.00
C ALA A 257 -5.19 -18.55 13.41
N VAL A 258 -4.09 -17.80 13.52
CA VAL A 258 -3.51 -17.41 14.82
C VAL A 258 -4.48 -16.57 15.65
N ALA A 259 -5.23 -15.65 15.01
CA ALA A 259 -6.24 -14.86 15.72
C ALA A 259 -7.42 -15.72 16.22
N ILE A 260 -7.82 -16.75 15.46
CA ILE A 260 -8.88 -17.70 15.82
C ILE A 260 -8.42 -18.61 16.96
N ASP A 261 -7.23 -19.18 16.86
CA ASP A 261 -6.66 -20.09 17.86
C ASP A 261 -6.37 -19.39 19.19
N GLY A 262 -6.19 -18.06 19.17
CA GLY A 262 -6.10 -17.25 20.39
C GLY A 262 -7.37 -17.27 21.26
N GLY A 263 -8.51 -17.77 20.75
CA GLY A 263 -9.72 -18.02 21.54
C GLY A 263 -10.61 -16.81 21.84
N ASP A 264 -10.09 -15.60 21.73
CA ASP A 264 -10.78 -14.37 22.16
C ASP A 264 -11.56 -13.66 21.03
N VAL A 265 -11.98 -14.39 20.00
CA VAL A 265 -12.70 -13.79 18.86
C VAL A 265 -14.17 -13.58 19.22
N ASP A 266 -14.57 -12.31 19.32
CA ASP A 266 -15.98 -11.93 19.27
C ASP A 266 -16.53 -12.10 17.84
N TRP A 267 -17.19 -13.22 17.61
CA TRP A 267 -17.74 -13.57 16.31
C TRP A 267 -18.94 -12.72 15.90
N ASP A 268 -19.70 -12.15 16.84
CA ASP A 268 -20.81 -11.27 16.50
C ASP A 268 -20.30 -9.93 15.98
N VAL A 269 -19.24 -9.40 16.58
CA VAL A 269 -18.51 -8.24 16.04
C VAL A 269 -17.97 -8.55 14.64
N PHE A 270 -17.33 -9.70 14.43
CA PHE A 270 -16.82 -10.08 13.11
C PHE A 270 -17.94 -10.16 12.06
N LEU A 271 -19.09 -10.76 12.41
CA LEU A 271 -20.25 -10.88 11.53
C LEU A 271 -20.83 -9.52 11.14
N ASP A 272 -20.93 -8.57 12.09
CA ASP A 272 -21.37 -7.20 11.80
C ASP A 272 -20.39 -6.48 10.87
N ILE A 273 -19.08 -6.56 11.13
CA ILE A 273 -18.05 -6.00 10.24
C ILE A 273 -18.18 -6.59 8.83
N ALA A 274 -18.32 -7.91 8.73
CA ALA A 274 -18.43 -8.59 7.45
C ALA A 274 -19.69 -8.19 6.68
N ALA A 275 -20.80 -7.92 7.37
CA ALA A 275 -22.04 -7.42 6.79
C ALA A 275 -21.87 -5.98 6.28
N ARG A 276 -21.50 -5.06 7.18
CA ARG A 276 -21.43 -3.61 6.89
C ARG A 276 -20.39 -3.28 5.82
N ARG A 277 -19.25 -3.98 5.84
CA ARG A 277 -18.14 -3.77 4.89
C ARG A 277 -18.20 -4.65 3.66
N GLY A 278 -19.25 -5.47 3.50
CA GLY A 278 -19.43 -6.33 2.33
C GLY A 278 -18.32 -7.37 2.15
N LEU A 279 -17.81 -7.93 3.25
CA LEU A 279 -16.73 -8.92 3.24
C LEU A 279 -17.23 -10.37 3.18
N ALA A 280 -18.55 -10.59 3.26
CA ALA A 280 -19.14 -11.92 3.40
C ALA A 280 -18.58 -12.97 2.42
N VAL A 281 -18.43 -12.65 1.13
CA VAL A 281 -17.91 -13.62 0.14
C VAL A 281 -16.43 -13.94 0.36
N ALA A 282 -15.60 -12.93 0.64
CA ALA A 282 -14.19 -13.14 0.93
C ALA A 282 -14.00 -13.92 2.24
N ALA A 283 -14.81 -13.61 3.25
CA ALA A 283 -14.84 -14.32 4.52
C ALA A 283 -15.31 -15.77 4.36
N ALA A 284 -16.33 -16.03 3.53
CA ALA A 284 -16.78 -17.38 3.23
C ALA A 284 -15.66 -18.21 2.61
N VAL A 285 -14.95 -17.69 1.61
CA VAL A 285 -13.79 -18.38 1.00
C VAL A 285 -12.70 -18.67 2.04
N ALA A 286 -12.28 -17.67 2.80
CA ALA A 286 -11.20 -17.79 3.77
C ALA A 286 -11.54 -18.75 4.93
N LEU A 287 -12.64 -18.50 5.63
CA LEU A 287 -13.00 -19.26 6.83
C LEU A 287 -13.41 -20.69 6.48
N SER A 288 -14.05 -20.92 5.32
CA SER A 288 -14.33 -22.28 4.85
C SER A 288 -13.07 -23.07 4.52
N TYR A 289 -12.03 -22.44 3.98
CA TYR A 289 -10.74 -23.09 3.74
C TYR A 289 -10.07 -23.47 5.06
N LEU A 290 -9.99 -22.52 6.00
CA LEU A 290 -9.41 -22.75 7.32
C LEU A 290 -10.17 -23.85 8.08
N ALA A 291 -11.50 -23.85 8.03
CA ALA A 291 -12.29 -24.87 8.72
C ALA A 291 -12.25 -26.24 8.04
N VAL A 292 -12.40 -26.32 6.71
CA VAL A 292 -12.63 -27.59 6.00
C VAL A 292 -11.34 -28.24 5.49
N GLU A 293 -10.39 -27.45 4.96
CA GLU A 293 -9.15 -27.99 4.37
C GLU A 293 -7.99 -28.02 5.36
N ILE A 294 -7.98 -27.09 6.32
CA ILE A 294 -6.93 -27.00 7.34
C ILE A 294 -7.38 -27.62 8.67
N GLY A 295 -8.64 -27.46 9.07
CA GLY A 295 -9.15 -27.96 10.34
C GLY A 295 -9.00 -26.99 11.52
N ILE A 296 -8.89 -25.69 11.25
CA ILE A 296 -8.95 -24.64 12.29
C ILE A 296 -10.34 -24.61 12.90
N ALA A 297 -10.42 -24.43 14.23
CA ALA A 297 -11.64 -24.46 15.01
C ALA A 297 -12.51 -23.19 14.86
N VAL A 298 -12.97 -22.90 13.64
CA VAL A 298 -13.96 -21.86 13.38
C VAL A 298 -15.33 -22.35 13.88
N PRO A 299 -16.02 -21.62 14.77
CA PRO A 299 -17.31 -22.07 15.27
C PRO A 299 -18.35 -22.19 14.15
N GLU A 300 -19.12 -23.29 14.16
CA GLU A 300 -20.02 -23.65 13.07
C GLU A 300 -21.08 -22.57 12.81
N ALA A 301 -21.67 -22.01 13.87
CA ALA A 301 -22.73 -21.01 13.76
C ALA A 301 -22.27 -19.71 13.06
N PRO A 302 -21.17 -19.05 13.47
CA PRO A 302 -20.57 -17.94 12.72
C PRO A 302 -20.24 -18.28 11.26
N LEU A 303 -19.64 -19.43 11.00
CA LEU A 303 -19.28 -19.84 9.64
C LEU A 303 -20.53 -20.01 8.76
N ALA A 304 -21.56 -20.67 9.27
CA ALA A 304 -22.84 -20.84 8.57
C ALA A 304 -23.52 -19.49 8.30
N ARG A 305 -23.45 -18.52 9.24
CA ARG A 305 -23.98 -17.16 9.05
C ARG A 305 -23.22 -16.41 7.95
N ILE A 306 -21.89 -16.47 7.91
CA ILE A 306 -21.08 -15.87 6.84
C ILE A 306 -21.44 -16.47 5.47
N VAL A 307 -21.52 -17.79 5.38
CA VAL A 307 -21.90 -18.48 4.13
C VAL A 307 -23.29 -18.05 3.67
N ALA A 308 -24.26 -17.99 4.58
CA ALA A 308 -25.61 -17.52 4.26
C ALA A 308 -25.63 -16.05 3.80
N MET A 309 -24.84 -15.16 4.43
CA MET A 309 -24.69 -13.77 3.99
C MET A 309 -24.05 -13.67 2.60
N ALA A 310 -23.04 -14.50 2.33
CA ALA A 310 -22.35 -14.54 1.05
C ALA A 310 -23.24 -15.10 -0.07
N ASP A 311 -24.10 -16.07 0.23
CA ASP A 311 -25.08 -16.63 -0.73
C ASP A 311 -26.16 -15.59 -1.09
N ARG A 312 -26.58 -14.74 -0.14
CA ARG A 312 -27.53 -13.62 -0.38
C ARG A 312 -27.00 -12.55 -1.35
N ALA A 313 -25.68 -12.50 -1.58
CA ALA A 313 -25.10 -11.59 -2.57
C ALA A 313 -25.45 -11.98 -4.04
N GLY A 314 -26.09 -13.14 -4.25
CA GLY A 314 -26.61 -13.55 -5.56
C GLY A 314 -25.51 -13.63 -6.62
N LEU A 315 -25.80 -13.22 -7.86
CA LEU A 315 -24.85 -13.27 -8.97
C LEU A 315 -23.61 -12.39 -8.76
N SER A 316 -23.68 -11.37 -7.90
CA SER A 316 -22.52 -10.53 -7.59
C SER A 316 -21.40 -11.30 -6.86
N ARG A 317 -21.75 -12.42 -6.21
CA ARG A 317 -20.77 -13.31 -5.57
C ARG A 317 -19.81 -13.94 -6.57
N TRP A 318 -20.25 -14.20 -7.81
CA TRP A 318 -19.43 -14.83 -8.84
C TRP A 318 -18.20 -14.00 -9.18
N SER A 319 -18.37 -12.68 -9.31
CA SER A 319 -17.26 -11.75 -9.53
C SER A 319 -16.25 -11.75 -8.39
N SER A 320 -16.72 -11.93 -7.15
CA SER A 320 -15.87 -11.96 -5.96
C SER A 320 -15.14 -13.29 -5.81
N VAL A 321 -15.82 -14.41 -6.07
CA VAL A 321 -15.23 -15.76 -6.14
C VAL A 321 -14.16 -15.82 -7.24
N LEU A 322 -14.43 -15.29 -8.44
CA LEU A 322 -13.44 -15.13 -9.51
C LEU A 322 -12.24 -14.29 -9.08
N GLN A 323 -12.45 -13.24 -8.28
CA GLN A 323 -11.37 -12.39 -7.80
C GLN A 323 -10.53 -13.03 -6.68
N ALA A 324 -11.11 -13.96 -5.92
CA ALA A 324 -10.44 -14.67 -4.83
C ALA A 324 -9.55 -15.83 -5.30
N LYS A 325 -9.78 -16.38 -6.51
CA LYS A 325 -8.97 -17.51 -7.03
C LYS A 325 -7.49 -17.13 -7.21
N PRO A 326 -6.52 -17.99 -6.81
CA PRO A 326 -5.09 -17.76 -7.01
C PRO A 326 -4.70 -17.40 -8.45
N ARG A 327 -3.73 -16.48 -8.59
CA ARG A 327 -3.25 -16.02 -9.92
C ARG A 327 -2.55 -17.07 -10.76
N THR A 328 -2.05 -18.10 -10.10
CA THR A 328 -1.29 -19.21 -10.70
C THR A 328 -2.17 -20.20 -11.46
N ASP A 329 -3.49 -20.15 -11.27
CA ASP A 329 -4.43 -21.19 -11.72
C ASP A 329 -5.25 -20.76 -12.96
N PHE A 330 -4.80 -19.72 -13.69
CA PHE A 330 -5.60 -19.06 -14.72
C PHE A 330 -5.24 -19.46 -16.16
N GLY A 331 -6.25 -19.90 -16.93
CA GLY A 331 -6.24 -19.85 -18.40
C GLY A 331 -6.70 -18.49 -18.96
N GLY A 332 -6.49 -18.24 -20.26
CA GLY A 332 -6.64 -16.91 -20.89
C GLY A 332 -8.04 -16.26 -20.78
N LEU A 333 -9.12 -17.04 -20.81
CA LEU A 333 -10.50 -16.55 -20.69
C LEU A 333 -10.82 -15.98 -19.29
N VAL A 334 -10.25 -16.56 -18.23
CA VAL A 334 -10.48 -16.10 -16.85
C VAL A 334 -9.78 -14.76 -16.60
N TRP A 335 -8.63 -14.53 -17.24
CA TRP A 335 -7.89 -13.27 -17.15
C TRP A 335 -8.70 -12.06 -17.67
N LEU A 336 -9.38 -12.21 -18.82
CA LEU A 336 -10.24 -11.17 -19.40
C LEU A 336 -11.43 -10.84 -18.51
N SER A 337 -12.12 -11.86 -17.98
CA SER A 337 -13.26 -11.67 -17.08
C SER A 337 -12.89 -10.96 -15.77
N ARG A 338 -11.70 -11.24 -15.22
CA ARG A 338 -11.17 -10.51 -14.05
C ARG A 338 -10.84 -9.05 -14.38
N GLY A 339 -10.28 -8.77 -15.57
CA GLY A 339 -10.03 -7.41 -16.03
C GLY A 339 -11.30 -6.55 -16.00
N PHE A 340 -12.41 -7.11 -16.48
CA PHE A 340 -13.73 -6.47 -16.45
C PHE A 340 -14.26 -6.31 -15.02
N ALA A 341 -14.18 -7.35 -14.19
CA ALA A 341 -14.58 -7.28 -12.78
C ALA A 341 -13.79 -6.22 -11.98
N LYS A 342 -12.48 -6.11 -12.22
CA LYS A 342 -11.60 -5.10 -11.64
C LYS A 342 -12.03 -3.69 -12.08
N GLN A 343 -12.34 -3.49 -13.36
CA GLN A 343 -12.81 -2.19 -13.87
C GLN A 343 -14.16 -1.79 -13.26
N LEU A 344 -15.11 -2.71 -13.13
CA LEU A 344 -16.38 -2.46 -12.43
C LEU A 344 -16.18 -2.07 -10.96
N ARG A 345 -15.26 -2.75 -10.25
CA ARG A 345 -14.88 -2.40 -8.87
C ARG A 345 -14.28 -1.00 -8.79
N LEU A 346 -13.32 -0.68 -9.66
CA LEU A 346 -12.69 0.65 -9.71
C LEU A 346 -13.69 1.76 -9.99
N LYS A 347 -14.70 1.52 -10.84
CA LYS A 347 -15.81 2.47 -11.06
C LYS A 347 -16.64 2.69 -9.78
N ARG A 348 -16.89 1.66 -8.97
CA ARG A 348 -17.59 1.78 -7.67
C ARG A 348 -16.77 2.52 -6.62
N LYS A 349 -15.42 2.53 -6.72
CA LYS A 349 -14.55 3.30 -5.81
C LYS A 349 -14.65 4.82 -5.98
N LYS A 350 -15.08 5.31 -7.15
CA LYS A 350 -15.00 6.74 -7.52
C LYS A 350 -15.91 7.69 -6.71
N GLY A 351 -16.77 7.19 -5.81
CA GLY A 351 -17.78 8.02 -5.13
C GLY A 351 -17.76 8.02 -3.60
N ARG A 352 -16.77 7.38 -2.93
CA ARG A 352 -16.83 7.13 -1.47
C ARG A 352 -15.67 7.67 -0.63
N LEU A 353 -14.57 8.09 -1.24
CA LEU A 353 -13.54 8.89 -0.58
C LEU A 353 -13.88 10.37 -0.78
N ARG A 354 -13.55 11.25 0.19
CA ARG A 354 -13.61 12.71 -0.01
C ARG A 354 -12.89 13.03 -1.32
N GLN A 355 -13.61 13.58 -2.28
CA GLN A 355 -13.03 13.96 -3.56
C GLN A 355 -11.96 15.01 -3.27
N SER A 356 -10.71 14.71 -3.61
CA SER A 356 -9.66 15.70 -3.59
C SER A 356 -10.05 16.86 -4.50
N ALA A 357 -9.62 18.08 -4.16
CA ALA A 357 -9.65 19.16 -5.12
C ALA A 357 -8.95 18.70 -6.41
N PRO A 358 -9.51 18.98 -7.60
CA PRO A 358 -8.96 18.52 -8.86
C PRO A 358 -7.50 18.98 -9.00
N ASP A 359 -6.64 18.11 -9.54
CA ASP A 359 -5.25 18.46 -9.81
C ASP A 359 -5.18 19.66 -10.76
N ILE A 360 -4.53 20.74 -10.34
CA ILE A 360 -4.10 21.81 -11.24
C ILE A 360 -2.88 21.26 -12.01
N VAL A 361 -3.12 20.65 -13.17
CA VAL A 361 -2.07 20.11 -14.03
C VAL A 361 -1.93 20.94 -15.30
N TRP A 362 -0.78 21.57 -15.46
CA TRP A 362 -0.40 22.27 -16.68
C TRP A 362 0.29 21.27 -17.60
N ARG A 363 -0.26 21.11 -18.80
CA ARG A 363 0.30 20.20 -19.81
C ARG A 363 1.37 20.91 -20.62
N GLY A 364 2.59 20.36 -20.60
CA GLY A 364 3.70 20.88 -21.37
C GLY A 364 3.50 20.69 -22.86
N ARG A 365 3.70 21.76 -23.63
CA ARG A 365 3.71 21.74 -25.09
C ARG A 365 5.13 21.95 -25.59
N SER A 366 5.52 21.27 -26.66
CA SER A 366 6.79 21.56 -27.32
C SER A 366 6.79 22.99 -27.84
N ALA A 367 7.87 23.72 -27.60
CA ALA A 367 8.06 25.07 -28.11
C ALA A 367 9.38 25.16 -28.87
N MET A 368 9.45 26.06 -29.85
CA MET A 368 10.70 26.44 -30.48
C MET A 368 11.44 27.44 -29.58
N PRO A 369 12.76 27.32 -29.39
CA PRO A 369 13.52 28.31 -28.62
C PRO A 369 13.42 29.67 -29.34
N LYS A 370 12.74 30.65 -28.74
CA LYS A 370 12.61 32.01 -29.29
C LYS A 370 13.83 32.90 -29.01
N THR A 371 14.73 32.50 -28.12
CA THR A 371 15.85 33.33 -27.65
C THR A 371 17.10 32.50 -27.36
N LYS A 372 18.27 32.99 -27.79
CA LYS A 372 19.58 32.55 -27.27
C LYS A 372 19.75 33.14 -25.86
N THR A 373 19.19 32.48 -24.86
CA THR A 373 19.50 32.78 -23.45
C THR A 373 20.94 32.39 -23.13
N ALA A 374 21.59 33.16 -22.25
CA ALA A 374 22.92 32.86 -21.74
C ALA A 374 22.97 31.44 -21.13
N PRO A 375 24.12 30.74 -21.16
CA PRO A 375 24.24 29.39 -20.64
C PRO A 375 24.08 29.40 -19.10
N ALA A 376 22.85 29.17 -18.62
CA ALA A 376 22.57 28.87 -17.23
C ALA A 376 22.83 27.39 -16.96
N PRO A 377 23.27 26.98 -15.76
CA PRO A 377 23.39 25.57 -15.44
C PRO A 377 22.00 24.89 -15.43
N PHE A 378 21.97 23.62 -15.78
CA PHE A 378 20.80 22.78 -15.55
C PHE A 378 20.65 22.52 -14.05
N VAL A 379 19.51 22.89 -13.48
CA VAL A 379 19.23 22.80 -12.03
C VAL A 379 17.98 21.96 -11.77
N LEU A 380 17.83 21.46 -10.54
CA LEU A 380 16.63 20.73 -10.11
C LEU A 380 15.59 21.63 -9.45
N SER A 381 15.97 22.84 -9.04
CA SER A 381 15.09 23.82 -8.42
C SER A 381 15.54 25.23 -8.77
N GLN A 382 14.60 26.11 -9.08
CA GLN A 382 14.88 27.51 -9.39
C GLN A 382 13.71 28.40 -8.98
N THR A 383 14.01 29.50 -8.30
CA THR A 383 13.04 30.56 -8.04
C THR A 383 12.58 31.20 -9.35
N ILE A 384 11.27 31.30 -9.55
CA ILE A 384 10.66 32.02 -10.64
C ILE A 384 10.76 33.52 -10.32
N PRO A 385 11.47 34.32 -11.15
CA PRO A 385 11.63 35.73 -10.88
C PRO A 385 10.27 36.43 -10.90
N TYR A 386 9.97 37.16 -9.83
CA TYR A 386 8.81 38.03 -9.77
C TYR A 386 9.04 39.27 -10.64
N PRO A 387 8.06 39.77 -11.40
CA PRO A 387 8.20 41.01 -12.15
C PRO A 387 8.41 42.18 -11.17
N GLN A 388 9.60 42.78 -11.19
CA GLN A 388 9.95 43.93 -10.34
C GLN A 388 9.48 45.28 -10.93
N THR A 389 8.75 45.28 -12.05
CA THR A 389 8.30 46.51 -12.71
C THR A 389 6.98 47.02 -12.13
N THR A 390 7.02 48.21 -11.52
CA THR A 390 5.87 49.01 -11.05
C THR A 390 5.02 49.40 -12.27
N PRO A 391 3.95 48.64 -12.61
CA PRO A 391 2.70 48.56 -11.83
C PRO A 391 2.32 47.14 -11.36
N TYR A 392 3.18 46.13 -11.55
CA TYR A 392 2.90 44.73 -11.16
C TYR A 392 3.10 44.45 -9.66
N LEU A 393 3.70 45.39 -8.92
CA LEU A 393 3.91 45.31 -7.46
C LEU A 393 2.58 45.37 -6.66
N GLU A 394 1.47 45.73 -7.29
CA GLU A 394 0.13 45.78 -6.66
C GLU A 394 -0.81 44.65 -7.11
N MET A 395 -0.39 43.73 -8.00
CA MET A 395 -1.26 42.64 -8.46
C MET A 395 -1.39 41.54 -7.41
N THR A 396 -2.29 41.75 -6.45
CA THR A 396 -2.90 40.69 -5.65
C THR A 396 -4.08 40.09 -6.43
N GLY A 397 -4.19 38.76 -6.46
CA GLY A 397 -5.30 38.08 -7.12
C GLY A 397 -4.87 36.98 -8.08
N GLU A 398 -5.78 36.57 -8.96
CA GLU A 398 -5.51 35.55 -9.97
C GLU A 398 -4.81 36.14 -11.20
N LEU A 399 -3.74 35.48 -11.63
CA LEU A 399 -2.93 35.84 -12.79
C LEU A 399 -2.69 34.63 -13.67
N MET A 400 -2.34 34.87 -14.93
CA MET A 400 -1.79 33.83 -15.79
C MET A 400 -0.27 33.81 -15.67
N LEU A 401 0.30 32.62 -15.44
CA LEU A 401 1.74 32.37 -15.46
C LEU A 401 2.07 31.48 -16.66
N GLU A 402 2.99 31.96 -17.49
CA GLU A 402 3.60 31.22 -18.59
C GLU A 402 5.07 30.93 -18.27
N VAL A 403 5.46 29.65 -18.31
CA VAL A 403 6.81 29.19 -17.99
C VAL A 403 7.37 28.40 -19.17
N THR A 404 8.56 28.76 -19.62
CA THR A 404 9.28 28.01 -20.65
C THR A 404 10.58 27.47 -20.09
N VAL A 405 10.79 26.17 -20.20
CA VAL A 405 11.98 25.47 -19.70
C VAL A 405 12.67 24.67 -20.78
N ARG A 406 13.99 24.56 -20.70
CA ARG A 406 14.79 23.58 -21.43
C ARG A 406 15.13 22.43 -20.50
N ILE A 407 14.95 21.19 -20.96
CA ILE A 407 15.17 19.98 -20.16
C ILE A 407 16.05 19.01 -20.96
N ALA A 408 17.05 18.43 -20.32
CA ALA A 408 17.82 17.32 -20.89
C ALA A 408 17.06 16.01 -20.67
N VAL A 409 16.63 15.36 -21.75
CA VAL A 409 15.80 14.15 -21.68
C VAL A 409 16.61 12.92 -22.09
N PRO A 410 16.70 11.87 -21.25
CA PRO A 410 17.35 10.62 -21.60
C PRO A 410 16.65 9.89 -22.77
N PRO A 411 17.34 8.95 -23.46
CA PRO A 411 16.80 8.21 -24.61
C PRO A 411 15.80 7.10 -24.23
N VAL A 412 14.85 7.41 -23.34
CA VAL A 412 13.81 6.47 -22.89
C VAL A 412 12.43 7.11 -22.92
N ARG A 413 11.39 6.29 -23.08
CA ARG A 413 10.02 6.77 -22.96
C ARG A 413 9.70 7.04 -21.50
N ARG A 414 9.40 8.29 -21.15
CA ARG A 414 9.21 8.69 -19.76
C ARG A 414 8.23 9.84 -19.57
N ARG A 415 7.77 10.01 -18.34
CA ARG A 415 7.09 11.23 -17.89
C ARG A 415 8.12 12.26 -17.46
N ILE A 416 7.77 13.52 -17.70
CA ILE A 416 8.47 14.70 -17.22
C ILE A 416 7.52 15.34 -16.21
N GLU A 417 7.96 15.44 -14.96
CA GLU A 417 7.17 15.95 -13.85
C GLU A 417 7.93 17.10 -13.20
N MET A 418 7.24 18.22 -13.01
CA MET A 418 7.73 19.38 -12.27
C MET A 418 6.60 19.94 -11.40
N GLU A 419 6.94 20.72 -10.41
CA GLU A 419 5.98 21.35 -9.50
C GLU A 419 6.35 22.82 -9.30
N ILE A 420 5.32 23.66 -9.17
CA ILE A 420 5.47 25.04 -8.70
C ILE A 420 4.94 25.09 -7.27
N ASN A 421 5.77 25.56 -6.35
CA ASN A 421 5.47 25.68 -4.93
C ASN A 421 5.72 27.13 -4.46
N ALA A 422 5.04 27.58 -3.41
CA ALA A 422 5.19 28.92 -2.83
C ALA A 422 5.16 28.82 -1.30
N ALA A 423 6.21 29.25 -0.59
CA ALA A 423 6.27 29.31 0.89
C ALA A 423 5.54 28.18 1.65
N GLY A 424 5.74 26.92 1.24
CA GLY A 424 5.14 25.74 1.88
C GLY A 424 3.78 25.28 1.33
N ARG A 425 3.15 26.01 0.40
CA ARG A 425 1.97 25.57 -0.35
C ARG A 425 2.33 25.10 -1.76
N HIS A 426 1.53 24.17 -2.27
CA HIS A 426 1.59 23.74 -3.66
C HIS A 426 0.76 24.65 -4.55
N VAL A 427 1.28 24.99 -5.73
CA VAL A 427 0.60 25.86 -6.72
C VAL A 427 0.09 25.04 -7.90
N ALA A 428 0.99 24.35 -8.61
CA ALA A 428 0.62 23.60 -9.80
C ALA A 428 1.58 22.45 -10.10
N ARG A 429 1.07 21.42 -10.77
CA ARG A 429 1.86 20.36 -11.38
C ARG A 429 2.08 20.64 -12.86
N LEU A 430 3.31 20.49 -13.32
CA LEU A 430 3.68 20.63 -14.71
C LEU A 430 4.04 19.23 -15.24
N ARG A 431 3.31 18.76 -16.25
CA ARG A 431 3.47 17.41 -16.78
C ARG A 431 3.64 17.40 -18.30
N SER A 432 4.62 16.65 -18.77
CA SER A 432 4.79 16.29 -20.18
C SER A 432 5.21 14.82 -20.33
N VAL A 433 5.17 14.30 -21.55
CA VAL A 433 5.57 12.91 -21.85
C VAL A 433 6.55 12.93 -23.02
N ALA A 434 7.73 12.33 -22.81
CA ALA A 434 8.69 12.06 -23.86
C ALA A 434 8.38 10.69 -24.48
N PHE A 435 7.79 10.68 -25.68
CA PHE A 435 7.47 9.44 -26.41
C PHE A 435 8.65 8.91 -27.23
N SER A 436 9.51 9.79 -27.75
CA SER A 436 10.70 9.41 -28.53
C SER A 436 11.81 8.89 -27.62
N ARG A 437 12.53 7.87 -28.10
CA ARG A 437 13.74 7.30 -27.49
C ARG A 437 15.04 7.93 -27.99
N SER A 438 14.97 9.01 -28.77
CA SER A 438 16.17 9.70 -29.29
C SER A 438 16.94 10.48 -28.23
N GLY A 439 16.33 10.73 -27.06
CA GLY A 439 16.88 11.62 -26.04
C GLY A 439 17.00 13.08 -26.52
N GLY A 440 17.87 13.84 -25.86
CA GLY A 440 18.25 15.21 -26.23
C GLY A 440 17.55 16.30 -25.43
N GLU A 441 17.90 17.55 -25.75
CA GLU A 441 17.28 18.72 -25.14
C GLU A 441 15.87 18.96 -25.70
N ARG A 442 14.96 19.33 -24.81
CA ARG A 442 13.59 19.72 -25.18
C ARG A 442 13.23 21.03 -24.55
N VAL A 443 12.57 21.89 -25.32
CA VAL A 443 11.96 23.11 -24.80
C VAL A 443 10.47 22.87 -24.61
N LEU A 444 10.01 23.04 -23.36
CA LEU A 444 8.62 22.86 -22.97
C LEU A 444 8.05 24.18 -22.48
N HIS A 445 6.85 24.50 -22.95
CA HIS A 445 6.06 25.63 -22.51
C HIS A 445 4.86 25.14 -21.68
N PHE A 446 4.63 25.79 -20.55
CA PHE A 446 3.54 25.55 -19.63
C PHE A 446 2.80 26.85 -19.35
N ARG A 447 1.48 26.77 -19.21
CA ARG A 447 0.62 27.93 -18.94
C ARG A 447 -0.48 27.53 -17.96
N GLY A 448 -0.75 28.38 -16.98
CA GLY A 448 -1.95 28.26 -16.17
C GLY A 448 -2.09 29.35 -15.11
N LYS A 449 -3.20 29.29 -14.37
CA LYS A 449 -3.56 30.30 -13.38
C LYS A 449 -2.77 30.12 -12.09
N VAL A 450 -2.34 31.23 -11.50
CA VAL A 450 -1.73 31.30 -10.16
C VAL A 450 -2.38 32.41 -9.35
N THR A 451 -2.50 32.20 -8.05
CA THR A 451 -2.98 33.21 -7.10
C THR A 451 -1.80 33.77 -6.33
N LEU A 452 -1.66 35.09 -6.34
CA LEU A 452 -0.64 35.83 -5.60
C LEU A 452 -1.31 36.62 -4.46
N ASP A 453 -0.84 36.38 -3.24
CA ASP A 453 -1.55 36.75 -2.01
C ASP A 453 -1.03 38.09 -1.43
N GLY A 454 -0.26 38.86 -2.22
CA GLY A 454 0.35 40.14 -1.83
C GLY A 454 1.54 40.04 -0.87
N ALA A 455 1.63 38.99 -0.06
CA ALA A 455 2.87 38.60 0.60
C ALA A 455 3.85 38.13 -0.48
N SER A 456 5.02 38.76 -0.61
CA SER A 456 6.06 38.48 -1.62
C SER A 456 6.69 37.09 -1.46
N GLN A 457 5.89 36.04 -1.68
CA GLN A 457 6.32 34.65 -1.59
C GLN A 457 6.85 34.22 -2.95
N ALA A 458 8.15 33.94 -2.99
CA ALA A 458 8.81 33.46 -4.19
C ALA A 458 8.18 32.13 -4.66
N LEU A 459 7.72 32.10 -5.91
CA LEU A 459 7.34 30.86 -6.56
C LEU A 459 8.62 30.09 -6.90
N VAL A 460 8.68 28.81 -6.57
CA VAL A 460 9.81 27.93 -6.86
C VAL A 460 9.36 26.85 -7.83
N LEU A 461 10.07 26.71 -8.94
CA LEU A 461 9.90 25.62 -9.90
C LEU A 461 10.86 24.49 -9.55
N GLU A 462 10.34 23.28 -9.36
CA GLU A 462 11.12 22.11 -8.95
C GLU A 462 10.90 20.95 -9.92
N ALA A 463 12.00 20.33 -10.36
CA ALA A 463 11.95 19.07 -11.07
C ALA A 463 11.65 17.93 -10.10
N ARG A 464 10.71 17.06 -10.47
CA ARG A 464 10.28 15.94 -9.64
C ARG A 464 10.52 14.61 -10.33
N PRO A 465 10.91 13.55 -9.59
CA PRO A 465 10.89 12.22 -10.14
C PRO A 465 9.43 11.77 -10.36
N SER A 466 9.20 10.90 -11.33
CA SER A 466 7.85 10.36 -11.57
C SER A 466 7.48 9.23 -10.61
N ARG A 467 8.48 8.63 -9.96
CA ARG A 467 8.38 7.67 -8.85
C ARG A 467 9.60 7.84 -7.97
N GLN A 468 9.44 7.70 -6.66
CA GLN A 468 10.55 7.72 -5.73
C GLN A 468 11.02 6.28 -5.43
N PHE A 469 12.34 6.08 -5.38
CA PHE A 469 12.97 4.82 -4.99
C PHE A 469 13.87 5.05 -3.78
N ARG A 470 14.11 3.99 -2.99
CA ARG A 470 15.01 4.00 -1.83
C ARG A 470 16.44 4.36 -2.23
N GLN A 471 16.89 3.78 -3.33
CA GLN A 471 18.21 3.92 -3.90
C GLN A 471 18.09 4.15 -5.40
N TRP A 472 18.99 4.94 -5.95
CA TRP A 472 19.00 5.36 -7.35
C TRP A 472 20.25 4.81 -8.05
N ASP A 473 20.51 3.53 -7.85
CA ASP A 473 21.77 2.88 -8.25
C ASP A 473 21.72 2.31 -9.68
N ASP A 474 20.51 2.14 -10.22
CA ASP A 474 20.27 1.66 -11.58
C ASP A 474 20.07 2.83 -12.55
N GLU A 475 20.99 2.99 -13.50
CA GLU A 475 20.94 4.03 -14.52
C GLU A 475 19.64 4.00 -15.33
N ALA A 476 19.10 2.80 -15.63
CA ALA A 476 17.86 2.67 -16.38
C ALA A 476 16.65 3.20 -15.59
N THR A 477 16.62 2.94 -14.28
CA THR A 477 15.63 3.47 -13.33
C THR A 477 15.75 4.99 -13.21
N VAL A 478 16.97 5.52 -13.06
CA VAL A 478 17.22 6.97 -13.03
C VAL A 478 16.76 7.62 -14.33
N ALA A 479 17.13 7.05 -15.48
CA ALA A 479 16.75 7.54 -16.80
C ALA A 479 15.24 7.52 -17.02
N THR A 480 14.52 6.54 -16.45
CA THR A 480 13.07 6.40 -16.62
C THR A 480 12.27 7.25 -15.64
N TYR A 481 12.71 7.33 -14.38
CA TYR A 481 11.90 7.88 -13.29
C TYR A 481 12.51 9.09 -12.57
N GLY A 482 13.82 9.30 -12.61
CA GLY A 482 14.52 10.34 -11.84
C GLY A 482 14.13 11.77 -12.21
N ALA A 483 14.33 12.74 -11.34
CA ALA A 483 14.06 14.14 -11.67
C ALA A 483 14.97 14.62 -12.82
N LEU A 484 14.41 15.35 -13.79
CA LEU A 484 15.20 15.88 -14.90
C LEU A 484 15.63 17.32 -14.60
N PRO A 485 16.93 17.63 -14.61
CA PRO A 485 17.36 18.99 -14.42
C PRO A 485 16.95 19.84 -15.62
N PHE A 486 16.72 21.12 -15.38
CA PHE A 486 16.16 22.05 -16.35
C PHE A 486 16.87 23.41 -16.29
N GLN A 487 16.68 24.21 -17.34
CA GLN A 487 16.99 25.63 -17.36
C GLN A 487 15.67 26.40 -17.53
N LEU A 488 15.39 27.37 -16.66
CA LEU A 488 14.30 28.30 -16.87
C LEU A 488 14.69 29.31 -17.96
N LEU A 489 14.01 29.26 -19.11
CA LEU A 489 14.28 30.16 -20.23
C LEU A 489 13.48 31.46 -20.10
N SER A 490 12.23 31.38 -19.66
CA SER A 490 11.39 32.54 -19.37
C SER A 490 10.26 32.22 -18.40
N ALA A 491 9.81 33.25 -17.69
CA ALA A 491 8.60 33.26 -16.89
C ALA A 491 7.90 34.61 -17.09
N HIS A 492 6.64 34.58 -17.51
CA HIS A 492 5.84 35.78 -17.76
C HIS A 492 4.53 35.71 -17.00
N PHE A 493 4.20 36.81 -16.32
CA PHE A 493 2.92 37.00 -15.64
C PHE A 493 2.07 37.96 -16.46
N SER A 494 0.80 37.64 -16.64
CA SER A 494 -0.18 38.53 -17.27
C SER A 494 -1.50 38.53 -16.50
N PRO A 495 -2.31 39.59 -16.62
CA PRO A 495 -3.71 39.56 -16.19
C PRO A 495 -4.46 38.36 -16.79
N LEU A 496 -5.54 37.95 -16.13
CA LEU A 496 -6.50 37.03 -16.74
C LEU A 496 -7.30 37.79 -17.80
N ASP A 497 -7.29 37.31 -19.04
CA ASP A 497 -8.16 37.79 -20.12
C ASP A 497 -9.65 37.53 -19.83
#